data_AF-W7B4U5-F1
#
_entry.id   AF-W7B4U5-F1
#
_cell.length_a   1.000
_cell.length_b   1.000
_cell.length_c   1.000
_cell.angle_alpha   90.00
_cell.angle_beta   90.00
_cell.angle_gamma   90.00
#
_symmetry.space_group_name_H-M   'P 1'
#
loop_
_entity.id
_entity.type
_entity.pdbx_description
1 polymer ?
#
loop_
_entity_poly.entity_id
_entity_poly.type
_entity_poly.pdbx_seq_one_letter_code
_entity_poly.pdbx_strand_id
1 'polypeptide(L)'
;MLASYLLNPSETIDDFASVARQHDFSNVQTDEAVYGKGAKYKVPEETTVADHLAHKAVAIFQLEKPLTQDLEENEQMELMTSLELPLSFVLAKMEIFGVRVDTDRLLEMKAELAERIDTLEKSIHSLAGYEFNINSPKQLGVVLFEKLGLPVIKKNKNWLLDSSGCS
;
A
#
# COMPACT_ATOMS: atom_id res chain seq x y z
N MET A 1 -11.28 -12.93 6.46
CA MET A 1 -10.48 -12.17 5.48
C MET A 1 -10.73 -12.69 4.07
N LEU A 2 -10.17 -13.85 3.66
CA LEU A 2 -10.34 -14.37 2.29
C LEU A 2 -11.80 -14.55 1.86
N ALA A 3 -12.64 -15.15 2.70
CA ALA A 3 -14.06 -15.32 2.41
C ALA A 3 -14.77 -13.97 2.12
N SER A 4 -14.57 -12.97 2.97
CA SER A 4 -15.15 -11.63 2.76
C SER A 4 -14.58 -10.91 1.54
N TYR A 5 -13.29 -11.10 1.22
CA TYR A 5 -12.70 -10.61 -0.04
C TYR A 5 -13.36 -11.23 -1.28
N LEU A 6 -13.63 -12.54 -1.28
CA LEU A 6 -14.30 -13.21 -2.41
C LEU A 6 -15.75 -12.74 -2.59
N LEU A 7 -16.47 -12.54 -1.48
CA LEU A 7 -17.85 -12.07 -1.48
C LEU A 7 -17.96 -10.61 -1.95
N ASN A 8 -16.99 -9.75 -1.60
CA ASN A 8 -16.97 -8.36 -2.05
C ASN A 8 -15.55 -7.79 -2.22
N PRO A 9 -14.93 -7.97 -3.40
CA PRO A 9 -13.56 -7.50 -3.67
C PRO A 9 -13.40 -5.98 -3.72
N SER A 10 -14.52 -5.23 -3.85
CA SER A 10 -14.49 -3.76 -3.95
C SER A 10 -14.38 -3.10 -2.58
N GLU A 11 -14.71 -3.82 -1.52
CA GLU A 11 -14.58 -3.34 -0.16
C GLU A 11 -13.13 -3.44 0.33
N THR A 12 -12.68 -2.39 1.01
CA THR A 12 -11.34 -2.38 1.60
C THR A 12 -11.39 -3.13 2.94
N ILE A 13 -10.49 -4.10 3.10
CA ILE A 13 -10.33 -4.83 4.36
C ILE A 13 -9.11 -4.25 5.09
N ASP A 14 -9.35 -3.32 6.01
CA ASP A 14 -8.30 -2.71 6.83
C ASP A 14 -7.85 -3.63 7.97
N ASP A 15 -8.82 -4.24 8.66
CA ASP A 15 -8.58 -5.18 9.76
C ASP A 15 -9.74 -6.18 9.88
N PHE A 16 -9.69 -7.06 10.88
CA PHE A 16 -10.77 -8.03 11.08
C PHE A 16 -12.10 -7.37 11.51
N ALA A 17 -12.06 -6.20 12.14
CA ALA A 17 -13.28 -5.50 12.55
C ALA A 17 -14.06 -4.95 11.34
N SER A 18 -13.38 -4.57 10.26
CA SER A 18 -14.06 -4.19 9.01
C SER A 18 -14.82 -5.38 8.40
N VAL A 19 -14.21 -6.57 8.38
CA VAL A 19 -14.89 -7.82 7.97
C VAL A 19 -16.11 -8.09 8.84
N ALA A 20 -15.95 -7.99 10.16
CA ALA A 20 -17.05 -8.24 11.08
C ALA A 20 -18.25 -7.32 10.81
N ARG A 21 -18.00 -6.02 10.60
CA ARG A 21 -19.05 -5.02 10.30
C ARG A 21 -19.75 -5.24 8.96
N GLN A 22 -19.05 -5.74 7.95
CA GLN A 22 -19.66 -6.07 6.65
C GLN A 22 -20.76 -7.14 6.77
N HIS A 23 -20.70 -7.97 7.81
CA HIS A 23 -21.65 -9.04 8.09
C HIS A 23 -22.44 -8.77 9.38
N ASP A 24 -22.75 -7.49 9.65
CA ASP A 24 -23.56 -7.01 10.77
C ASP A 24 -23.04 -7.38 12.18
N PHE A 25 -21.76 -7.76 12.30
CA PHE A 25 -21.13 -8.05 13.58
C PHE A 25 -20.31 -6.86 14.10
N SER A 26 -20.87 -6.14 15.07
CA SER A 26 -20.26 -4.91 15.62
C SER A 26 -19.44 -5.10 16.90
N ASN A 27 -19.44 -6.31 17.47
CA ASN A 27 -18.79 -6.58 18.76
C ASN A 27 -17.27 -6.84 18.65
N VAL A 28 -16.60 -6.17 17.70
CA VAL A 28 -15.14 -6.21 17.53
C VAL A 28 -14.63 -4.79 17.35
N GLN A 29 -13.71 -4.38 18.22
CA GLN A 29 -13.03 -3.09 18.09
C GLN A 29 -11.99 -3.16 16.98
N THR A 30 -11.61 -2.01 16.40
CA THR A 30 -10.52 -2.00 15.41
C THR A 30 -9.18 -2.24 16.09
N ASP A 31 -8.23 -2.80 15.35
CA ASP A 31 -6.85 -2.96 15.83
C ASP A 31 -6.21 -1.61 16.14
N GLU A 32 -6.52 -0.58 15.35
CA GLU A 32 -6.07 0.79 15.61
C GLU A 32 -6.66 1.36 16.93
N ALA A 33 -7.89 1.01 17.31
CA ALA A 33 -8.49 1.46 18.57
C ALA A 33 -7.81 0.82 19.80
N VAL A 34 -7.38 -0.45 19.66
CA VAL A 34 -6.77 -1.22 20.76
C VAL A 34 -5.27 -0.97 20.87
N TYR A 35 -4.56 -1.01 19.75
CA TYR A 35 -3.11 -0.93 19.70
C TYR A 35 -2.58 0.47 19.33
N GLY A 36 -3.39 1.35 18.74
CA GLY A 36 -2.94 2.61 18.17
C GLY A 36 -2.28 2.45 16.80
N LYS A 37 -1.78 3.57 16.23
CA LYS A 37 -1.17 3.62 14.89
C LYS A 37 0.16 4.35 14.89
N GLY A 38 1.08 3.89 14.03
CA GLY A 38 2.38 4.50 13.80
C GLY A 38 3.17 4.65 15.11
N ALA A 39 3.67 5.86 15.38
CA ALA A 39 4.46 6.15 16.58
C ALA A 39 3.71 5.96 17.92
N LYS A 40 2.37 5.88 17.89
CA LYS A 40 1.54 5.63 19.08
C LYS A 40 1.20 4.16 19.28
N TYR A 41 1.69 3.26 18.42
CA TYR A 41 1.44 1.83 18.55
C TYR A 41 2.02 1.31 19.87
N LYS A 42 1.18 0.62 20.66
CA LYS A 42 1.60 -0.07 21.88
C LYS A 42 0.68 -1.24 22.16
N VAL A 43 1.25 -2.34 22.67
CA VAL A 43 0.45 -3.44 23.21
C VAL A 43 -0.08 -2.99 24.59
N PRO A 44 -1.41 -2.96 24.81
CA PRO A 44 -1.99 -2.59 26.10
C PRO A 44 -1.81 -3.72 27.14
N GLU A 45 -2.43 -3.56 28.29
CA GLU A 45 -2.44 -4.58 29.34
C GLU A 45 -3.04 -5.91 28.85
N GLU A 46 -2.59 -7.01 29.43
CA GLU A 46 -2.97 -8.37 29.03
C GLU A 46 -4.48 -8.58 29.00
N THR A 47 -5.21 -8.01 29.97
CA THR A 47 -6.68 -8.08 30.04
C THR A 47 -7.35 -7.48 28.81
N THR A 48 -6.91 -6.29 28.38
CA THR A 48 -7.43 -5.62 27.18
C THR A 48 -7.11 -6.41 25.91
N VAL A 49 -5.89 -6.97 25.82
CA VAL A 49 -5.51 -7.81 24.68
C VAL A 49 -6.35 -9.09 24.64
N ALA A 50 -6.50 -9.76 25.78
CA ALA A 50 -7.28 -10.98 25.91
C ALA A 50 -8.75 -10.75 25.53
N ASP A 51 -9.36 -9.67 26.02
CA ASP A 51 -10.73 -9.29 25.67
C ASP A 51 -10.85 -9.03 24.17
N HIS A 52 -9.92 -8.29 23.56
CA HIS A 52 -9.94 -8.01 22.12
C HIS A 52 -9.82 -9.29 21.28
N LEU A 53 -8.89 -10.17 21.63
CA LEU A 53 -8.70 -11.45 20.94
C LEU A 53 -9.90 -12.40 21.13
N ALA A 54 -10.49 -12.42 22.32
CA ALA A 54 -11.71 -13.19 22.60
C ALA A 54 -12.88 -12.72 21.74
N HIS A 55 -13.10 -11.40 21.63
CA HIS A 55 -14.13 -10.84 20.75
C HIS A 55 -13.91 -11.22 19.28
N LYS A 56 -12.65 -11.16 18.79
CA LYS A 56 -12.31 -11.62 17.44
C LYS A 56 -12.58 -13.11 17.25
N ALA A 57 -12.20 -13.96 18.20
CA ALA A 57 -12.42 -15.40 18.12
C ALA A 57 -13.92 -15.74 18.08
N VAL A 58 -14.73 -15.09 18.92
CA VAL A 58 -16.19 -15.23 18.91
C VAL A 58 -16.78 -14.81 17.57
N ALA A 59 -16.34 -13.68 17.03
CA ALA A 59 -16.78 -13.20 15.73
C ALA A 59 -16.41 -14.17 14.60
N ILE A 60 -15.19 -14.71 14.58
CA ILE A 60 -14.78 -15.72 13.59
C ILE A 60 -15.72 -16.93 13.65
N PHE A 61 -15.97 -17.45 14.84
CA PHE A 61 -16.83 -18.61 15.03
C PHE A 61 -18.29 -18.35 14.58
N GLN A 62 -18.82 -17.16 14.87
CA GLN A 62 -20.20 -16.82 14.47
C GLN A 62 -20.33 -16.50 12.99
N LEU A 63 -19.29 -15.95 12.37
CA LEU A 63 -19.28 -15.56 10.96
C LEU A 63 -18.92 -16.71 10.01
N GLU A 64 -18.29 -17.78 10.49
CA GLU A 64 -17.90 -18.93 9.67
C GLU A 64 -19.08 -19.48 8.86
N LYS A 65 -20.16 -19.88 9.55
CA LYS A 65 -21.32 -20.49 8.91
C LYS A 65 -22.01 -19.58 7.86
N PRO A 66 -22.40 -18.32 8.18
CA PRO A 66 -23.05 -17.47 7.20
C PRO A 66 -22.14 -17.17 6.00
N LEU A 67 -20.84 -16.91 6.22
CA LEU A 67 -19.90 -16.68 5.13
C LEU A 67 -19.74 -17.89 4.21
N THR A 68 -19.68 -19.09 4.78
CA THR A 68 -19.61 -20.33 3.99
C THR A 68 -20.89 -20.52 3.18
N GLN A 69 -22.06 -20.24 3.75
CA GLN A 69 -23.32 -20.32 3.02
C GLN A 69 -23.36 -19.31 1.87
N ASP A 70 -22.96 -18.07 2.10
CA ASP A 70 -22.91 -17.04 1.05
C ASP A 70 -21.94 -17.44 -0.09
N LEU A 71 -20.81 -18.06 0.24
CA LEU A 71 -19.85 -18.57 -0.74
C LEU A 71 -20.42 -19.75 -1.55
N GLU A 72 -21.20 -20.63 -0.92
CA GLU A 72 -21.88 -21.72 -1.62
C GLU A 72 -22.98 -21.19 -2.54
N GLU A 73 -23.79 -20.24 -2.07
CA GLU A 73 -24.85 -19.58 -2.86
C GLU A 73 -24.30 -18.84 -4.08
N ASN A 74 -23.09 -18.28 -3.97
CA ASN A 74 -22.41 -17.60 -5.06
C ASN A 74 -21.55 -18.54 -5.94
N GLU A 75 -21.57 -19.85 -5.71
CA GLU A 75 -20.71 -20.83 -6.41
C GLU A 75 -19.20 -20.55 -6.27
N GLN A 76 -18.79 -19.89 -5.19
CA GLN A 76 -17.42 -19.47 -4.90
C GLN A 76 -16.69 -20.40 -3.91
N MET A 77 -17.38 -21.38 -3.33
CA MET A 77 -16.77 -22.29 -2.36
C MET A 77 -15.60 -23.09 -2.93
N GLU A 78 -15.71 -23.58 -4.18
CA GLU A 78 -14.61 -24.30 -4.85
C GLU A 78 -13.40 -23.38 -5.08
N LEU A 79 -13.64 -22.12 -5.47
CA LEU A 79 -12.58 -21.12 -5.63
C LEU A 79 -11.83 -20.88 -4.30
N MET A 80 -12.58 -20.76 -3.20
CA MET A 80 -12.02 -20.60 -1.85
C MET A 80 -11.16 -21.80 -1.46
N THR A 81 -11.66 -23.02 -1.60
CA THR A 81 -10.99 -24.23 -1.07
C THR A 81 -9.89 -24.78 -1.98
N SER A 82 -10.07 -24.67 -3.30
CA SER A 82 -9.19 -25.31 -4.29
C SER A 82 -8.13 -24.37 -4.84
N LEU A 83 -8.32 -23.04 -4.72
CA LEU A 83 -7.37 -22.04 -5.21
C LEU A 83 -6.85 -21.13 -4.10
N GLU A 84 -7.73 -20.35 -3.47
CA GLU A 84 -7.31 -19.25 -2.58
C GLU A 84 -6.62 -19.77 -1.30
N LEU A 85 -7.22 -20.76 -0.64
CA LEU A 85 -6.61 -21.38 0.54
C LEU A 85 -5.25 -22.02 0.22
N PRO A 86 -5.11 -22.90 -0.78
CA PRO A 86 -3.81 -23.44 -1.20
C PRO A 86 -2.79 -22.35 -1.54
N LEU A 87 -3.20 -21.31 -2.25
CA LEU A 87 -2.34 -20.19 -2.64
C LEU A 87 -1.80 -19.45 -1.40
N SER A 88 -2.64 -19.24 -0.39
CA SER A 88 -2.21 -18.59 0.87
C SER A 88 -1.03 -19.32 1.53
N PHE A 89 -1.02 -20.65 1.50
CA PHE A 89 0.09 -21.46 2.03
C PHE A 89 1.34 -21.37 1.15
N VAL A 90 1.19 -21.28 -0.17
CA VAL A 90 2.31 -21.07 -1.08
C VAL A 90 2.96 -19.71 -0.83
N LEU A 91 2.16 -18.66 -0.70
CA LEU A 91 2.64 -17.31 -0.41
C LEU A 91 3.36 -17.26 0.94
N ALA A 92 2.80 -17.86 1.99
CA ALA A 92 3.47 -17.94 3.29
C ALA A 92 4.84 -18.63 3.21
N LYS A 93 4.97 -19.69 2.41
CA LYS A 93 6.27 -20.36 2.18
C LYS A 93 7.25 -19.47 1.42
N MET A 94 6.77 -18.75 0.39
CA MET A 94 7.60 -17.81 -0.38
C MET A 94 8.10 -16.66 0.50
N GLU A 95 7.24 -16.13 1.37
CA GLU A 95 7.59 -15.07 2.32
C GLU A 95 8.63 -15.53 3.34
N ILE A 96 8.46 -16.72 3.92
CA ILE A 96 9.43 -17.30 4.87
C ILE A 96 10.76 -17.59 4.19
N PHE A 97 10.74 -18.09 2.94
CA PHE A 97 11.96 -18.35 2.18
C PHE A 97 12.70 -17.06 1.82
N GLY A 98 11.94 -15.99 1.53
CA GLY A 98 12.48 -14.69 1.16
C GLY A 98 13.15 -14.68 -0.21
N VAL A 99 13.84 -13.59 -0.50
CA VAL A 99 14.59 -13.41 -1.75
C VAL A 99 16.02 -13.05 -1.41
N ARG A 100 16.98 -13.79 -1.96
CA ARG A 100 18.39 -13.47 -1.79
C ARG A 100 18.73 -12.20 -2.56
N VAL A 101 19.35 -11.26 -1.88
CA VAL A 101 19.80 -9.98 -2.45
C VAL A 101 21.32 -9.91 -2.43
N ASP A 102 21.91 -9.47 -3.53
CA ASP A 102 23.33 -9.12 -3.60
C ASP A 102 23.48 -7.66 -3.15
N THR A 103 23.93 -7.47 -1.91
CA THR A 103 24.08 -6.14 -1.31
C THR A 103 25.20 -5.33 -1.93
N ASP A 104 26.27 -5.98 -2.38
CA ASP A 104 27.43 -5.30 -2.94
C ASP A 104 27.07 -4.73 -4.32
N ARG A 105 26.36 -5.51 -5.14
CA ARG A 105 25.83 -5.01 -6.42
C ARG A 105 24.85 -3.86 -6.23
N LEU A 106 23.99 -3.91 -5.21
CA LEU A 106 23.08 -2.79 -4.91
C LEU A 106 23.83 -1.52 -4.48
N LEU A 107 24.92 -1.65 -3.71
CA LEU A 107 25.74 -0.51 -3.31
C LEU A 107 26.50 0.09 -4.49
N GLU A 108 27.00 -0.75 -5.41
CA GLU A 108 27.61 -0.30 -6.66
C GLU A 108 26.60 0.48 -7.51
N MET A 109 25.40 -0.08 -7.74
CA MET A 109 24.34 0.60 -8.48
C MET A 109 23.92 1.93 -7.81
N LYS A 110 23.90 1.97 -6.47
CA LYS A 110 23.63 3.21 -5.73
C LYS A 110 24.69 4.27 -6.03
N ALA A 111 25.97 3.91 -6.07
CA ALA A 111 27.05 4.83 -6.37
C ALA A 111 26.98 5.35 -7.82
N GLU A 112 26.78 4.45 -8.79
CA GLU A 112 26.61 4.79 -10.21
C GLU A 112 25.43 5.75 -10.43
N LEU A 113 24.28 5.48 -9.80
CA LEU A 113 23.10 6.33 -9.90
C LEU A 113 23.33 7.70 -9.24
N ALA A 114 24.03 7.76 -8.12
CA ALA A 114 24.35 9.03 -7.45
C ALA A 114 25.23 9.93 -8.33
N GLU A 115 26.26 9.37 -8.95
CA GLU A 115 27.14 10.10 -9.87
C GLU A 115 26.36 10.62 -11.10
N ARG A 116 25.48 9.78 -11.65
CA ARG A 116 24.65 10.18 -12.79
C ARG A 116 23.64 11.26 -12.43
N ILE A 117 23.03 11.19 -11.24
CA ILE A 117 22.12 12.23 -10.75
C ILE A 117 22.86 13.56 -10.58
N ASP A 118 24.05 13.56 -9.97
CA ASP A 118 24.85 14.78 -9.77
C ASP A 118 25.26 15.41 -11.12
N THR A 119 25.65 14.57 -12.10
CA THR A 119 25.98 15.03 -13.45
C THR A 119 24.78 15.67 -14.14
N LEU A 120 23.60 15.07 -14.03
CA LEU A 120 22.36 15.59 -14.60
C LEU A 120 21.89 16.86 -13.89
N GLU A 121 21.99 16.91 -12.57
CA GLU A 121 21.64 18.08 -11.76
C GLU A 121 22.48 19.29 -12.16
N LYS A 122 23.81 19.12 -12.25
CA LYS A 122 24.73 20.16 -12.75
C LYS A 122 24.38 20.60 -14.17
N SER A 123 24.04 19.65 -15.04
CA SER A 123 23.64 19.96 -16.42
C SER A 123 22.34 20.77 -16.45
N ILE A 124 21.35 20.42 -15.62
CA ILE A 124 20.08 21.14 -15.49
C ILE A 124 20.31 22.55 -14.96
N HIS A 125 21.11 22.71 -13.90
CA HIS A 125 21.43 24.03 -13.35
C HIS A 125 22.20 24.89 -14.35
N SER A 126 23.11 24.30 -15.12
CA SER A 126 23.83 25.01 -16.19
C SER A 126 22.90 25.45 -17.31
N LEU A 127 21.93 24.64 -17.71
CA LEU A 127 20.93 24.98 -18.74
C LEU A 127 19.93 26.02 -18.24
N ALA A 128 19.55 25.97 -16.96
CA ALA A 128 18.66 26.94 -16.32
C ALA A 128 19.36 28.27 -15.99
N GLY A 129 20.69 28.25 -15.85
CA GLY A 129 21.52 29.41 -15.51
C GLY A 129 21.57 29.75 -14.01
N TYR A 130 20.98 28.93 -13.14
CA TYR A 130 21.01 29.07 -11.68
C TYR A 130 20.64 27.76 -10.98
N GLU A 131 21.01 27.64 -9.71
CA GLU A 131 20.66 26.48 -8.88
C GLU A 131 19.25 26.60 -8.31
N PHE A 132 18.49 25.50 -8.36
CA PHE A 132 17.18 25.38 -7.76
C PHE A 132 16.93 23.92 -7.34
N ASN A 133 15.95 23.71 -6.47
CA ASN A 133 15.56 22.38 -6.06
C ASN A 133 14.73 21.70 -7.16
N ILE A 134 15.37 20.82 -7.92
CA ILE A 134 14.75 20.06 -9.03
C ILE A 134 13.60 19.18 -8.52
N ASN A 135 13.68 18.69 -7.28
CA ASN A 135 12.64 17.87 -6.65
C ASN A 135 11.43 18.69 -6.18
N SER A 136 11.46 20.03 -6.30
CA SER A 136 10.32 20.89 -5.99
C SER A 136 9.51 21.17 -7.26
N PRO A 137 8.30 20.60 -7.43
CA PRO A 137 7.48 20.82 -8.62
C PRO A 137 7.19 22.30 -8.88
N LYS A 138 7.11 23.10 -7.80
CA LYS A 138 6.90 24.55 -7.87
C LYS A 138 8.11 25.27 -8.48
N GLN A 139 9.33 24.96 -8.01
CA GLN A 139 10.53 25.62 -8.52
C GLN A 139 10.83 25.19 -9.96
N LEU A 140 10.69 23.90 -10.24
CA LEU A 140 10.85 23.36 -11.60
C LEU A 140 9.83 23.98 -12.58
N GLY A 141 8.58 24.16 -12.16
CA GLY A 141 7.55 24.82 -12.98
C GLY A 141 7.90 26.28 -13.33
N VAL A 142 8.45 27.05 -12.39
CA VAL A 142 8.91 28.43 -12.65
C VAL A 142 10.02 28.43 -13.70
N VAL A 143 10.99 27.53 -13.59
CA VAL A 143 12.10 27.42 -14.56
C VAL A 143 11.58 27.08 -15.96
N LEU A 144 10.75 26.04 -16.09
CA LEU A 144 10.29 25.54 -17.39
C LEU A 144 9.33 26.50 -18.10
N PHE A 145 8.35 27.04 -17.37
CA PHE A 145 7.23 27.76 -18.01
C PHE A 145 7.34 29.28 -17.92
N GLU A 146 7.94 29.83 -16.86
CA GLU A 146 8.12 31.28 -16.74
C GLU A 146 9.46 31.74 -17.31
N LYS A 147 10.55 31.01 -17.05
CA LYS A 147 11.90 31.41 -17.49
C LYS A 147 12.24 30.92 -18.89
N LEU A 148 12.05 29.62 -19.17
CA LEU A 148 12.31 29.03 -20.48
C LEU A 148 11.15 29.21 -21.47
N GLY A 149 9.99 29.66 -20.99
CA GLY A 149 8.85 30.02 -21.83
C GLY A 149 8.21 28.84 -22.58
N LEU A 150 8.40 27.61 -22.09
CA LEU A 150 7.83 26.41 -22.72
C LEU A 150 6.29 26.46 -22.68
N PRO A 151 5.61 25.91 -23.70
CA PRO A 151 4.15 25.92 -23.77
C PRO A 151 3.54 25.03 -22.68
N VAL A 152 2.55 25.56 -21.96
CA VAL A 152 1.81 24.81 -20.92
C VAL A 152 0.71 23.98 -21.58
N ILE A 153 0.83 22.65 -21.52
CA ILE A 153 -0.11 21.74 -22.19
C ILE A 153 -1.27 21.32 -21.28
N LYS A 154 -1.02 21.18 -19.97
CA LYS A 154 -2.05 20.77 -19.01
C LYS A 154 -1.76 21.28 -17.59
N LYS A 155 -2.79 21.81 -16.93
CA LYS A 155 -2.77 22.22 -15.51
C LYS A 155 -3.43 21.14 -14.65
N ASN A 156 -2.68 20.60 -13.68
CA ASN A 156 -3.24 19.83 -12.56
C ASN A 156 -3.23 20.69 -11.29
N LYS A 157 -3.98 20.29 -10.25
CA LYS A 157 -4.17 21.09 -9.00
C LYS A 157 -2.84 21.61 -8.39
N ASN A 158 -1.72 20.90 -8.59
CA ASN A 158 -0.43 21.21 -7.96
C ASN A 158 0.78 21.37 -8.92
N TRP A 159 0.67 21.10 -10.23
CA TRP A 159 1.83 21.14 -11.15
C TRP A 159 1.46 21.22 -12.65
N LEU A 160 2.46 21.55 -13.49
CA LEU A 160 2.39 21.77 -14.94
C LEU A 160 3.21 20.72 -15.71
N LEU A 161 2.71 20.24 -16.85
CA LEU A 161 3.32 19.22 -17.72
C LEU A 161 3.90 19.83 -19.02
N ASP A 162 5.06 19.32 -19.48
CA ASP A 162 5.67 19.63 -20.78
C ASP A 162 5.49 18.47 -21.80
N SER A 163 5.45 18.83 -23.08
CA SER A 163 5.34 18.01 -24.31
C SER A 163 6.41 16.95 -24.49
N SER A 164 7.57 17.10 -23.87
CA SER A 164 8.75 16.26 -24.13
C SER A 164 8.67 14.84 -23.54
N GLY A 165 7.60 14.51 -22.80
CA GLY A 165 7.39 13.19 -22.16
C GLY A 165 6.32 12.28 -22.79
N CYS A 166 5.76 12.64 -23.96
CA CYS A 166 4.86 11.77 -24.71
C CYS A 166 5.45 11.50 -26.10
N SER A 167 6.28 10.46 -26.19
CA SER A 167 6.59 9.74 -27.43
C SER A 167 6.82 8.28 -27.08
#